data_AF-Q2IW49-F1
#
_entry.id   AF-Q2IW49-F1
#
_cell.length_a   1.000
_cell.length_b   1.000
_cell.length_c   1.000
_cell.angle_alpha   90.00
_cell.angle_beta   90.00
_cell.angle_gamma   90.00
#
_symmetry.space_group_name_H-M   'P 1'
#
loop_
_entity.id
_entity.type
_entity.pdbx_description
1 polymer ?
#
loop_
_entity_poly.entity_id
_entity_poly.type
_entity_poly.pdbx_seq_one_letter_code
_entity_poly.pdbx_strand_id
1 'polypeptide(L)'
;MRRVFLEFQNALWRGLAATGLALLIGIGGAIAQSGDLRAQDQNNKPATNANQPAQAPADALKESQRKTDEFVEAAQAINGPAGNPECVWLGRRVVVLMWRDDLDTAFRHLDLYDRFGCPTGHIQASFRCLVRSGPIDPKVPEGLSGRVHACWINPNAQPQPAAAAAPATPSGKPAANPQPAAPATPAPAPGQAPSPAPAK
;
A
#
# COMPACT_ATOMS: atom_id res chain seq x y z
N MET A 1 -6.67 -49.51 -57.83
CA MET A 1 -6.94 -48.08 -57.51
C MET A 1 -7.18 -47.76 -56.03
N ARG A 2 -7.38 -48.72 -55.10
CA ARG A 2 -7.54 -48.41 -53.66
C ARG A 2 -6.25 -48.43 -52.80
N ARG A 3 -5.18 -49.10 -53.24
CA ARG A 3 -3.89 -49.12 -52.52
C ARG A 3 -3.04 -47.85 -52.71
N VAL A 4 -3.10 -47.24 -53.90
CA VAL A 4 -2.35 -46.01 -54.22
C VAL A 4 -2.87 -44.80 -53.43
N PHE A 5 -4.15 -44.79 -53.07
CA PHE A 5 -4.77 -43.68 -52.34
C PHE A 5 -4.39 -43.66 -50.84
N LEU A 6 -4.12 -44.83 -50.25
CA LEU A 6 -3.72 -44.95 -48.84
C LEU A 6 -2.25 -44.56 -48.60
N GLU A 7 -1.36 -44.83 -49.56
CA GLU A 7 0.04 -44.39 -49.45
C GLU A 7 0.19 -42.86 -49.63
N PHE A 8 -0.65 -42.25 -50.48
CA PHE A 8 -0.67 -40.79 -50.64
C PHE A 8 -1.12 -40.06 -49.38
N GLN A 9 -2.09 -40.62 -48.63
CA GLN A 9 -2.53 -40.04 -47.36
C GLN A 9 -1.46 -40.14 -46.27
N ASN A 10 -0.72 -41.26 -46.19
CA ASN A 10 0.35 -41.43 -45.20
C ASN A 10 1.57 -40.54 -45.46
N ALA A 11 1.90 -40.25 -46.72
CA ALA A 11 2.96 -39.32 -47.09
C ALA A 11 2.60 -37.86 -46.76
N LEU A 12 1.33 -37.47 -46.95
CA LEU A 12 0.86 -36.12 -46.62
C LEU A 12 0.93 -35.82 -45.11
N TRP A 13 0.55 -36.80 -44.27
CA TRP A 13 0.58 -36.66 -42.81
C TRP A 13 1.99 -36.54 -42.23
N ARG A 14 2.98 -37.22 -42.83
CA ARG A 14 4.39 -37.13 -42.41
C ARG A 14 5.05 -35.79 -42.81
N GLY A 15 4.63 -35.18 -43.92
CA GLY A 15 5.13 -33.86 -44.35
C GLY A 15 4.64 -32.69 -43.47
N LEU A 16 3.40 -32.78 -42.96
CA LEU A 16 2.82 -31.78 -42.06
C LEU A 16 3.44 -31.80 -40.66
N ALA A 17 3.85 -32.97 -40.15
CA ALA A 17 4.48 -33.07 -38.84
C ALA A 17 5.92 -32.51 -38.80
N ALA A 18 6.66 -32.58 -39.91
CA ALA A 18 8.05 -32.11 -39.98
C ALA A 18 8.18 -30.58 -40.14
N THR A 19 7.20 -29.92 -40.76
CA THR A 19 7.18 -28.46 -40.92
C THR A 19 6.64 -27.71 -39.70
N GLY A 20 5.78 -28.34 -38.88
CA GLY A 20 5.30 -27.75 -37.62
C GLY A 20 6.35 -27.65 -36.51
N LEU A 21 7.31 -28.58 -36.46
CA LEU A 21 8.34 -28.61 -35.40
C LEU A 21 9.49 -27.61 -35.64
N ALA A 22 9.75 -27.21 -36.90
CA ALA A 22 10.79 -26.25 -37.24
C ALA A 22 10.40 -24.78 -37.02
N LEU A 23 9.10 -24.45 -36.93
CA LEU A 23 8.62 -23.09 -36.67
C LEU A 23 8.62 -22.71 -35.17
N LEU A 24 8.84 -23.67 -34.27
CA LEU A 24 8.78 -23.44 -32.81
C LEU A 24 10.15 -23.16 -32.14
N ILE A 25 11.25 -23.16 -32.90
CA ILE A 25 12.62 -22.99 -32.36
C ILE A 25 13.28 -21.68 -32.85
N GLY A 26 12.60 -20.88 -33.67
CA GLY A 26 13.17 -19.74 -34.40
C GLY A 26 12.67 -18.33 -34.05
N ILE A 27 12.10 -18.09 -32.86
CA ILE A 27 11.81 -16.72 -32.37
C ILE A 27 12.39 -16.57 -30.95
N GLY A 28 13.72 -16.56 -30.88
CA GLY A 28 14.44 -15.88 -29.80
C GLY A 28 14.74 -14.45 -30.25
N GLY A 29 14.29 -13.46 -29.47
CA GLY A 29 14.85 -12.10 -29.48
C GLY A 29 13.94 -11.01 -30.03
N ALA A 30 13.22 -10.34 -29.12
CA ALA A 30 12.83 -8.91 -29.10
C ALA A 30 11.35 -8.69 -28.71
N ILE A 31 11.06 -8.81 -27.42
CA ILE A 31 10.10 -7.92 -26.75
C ILE A 31 10.56 -7.70 -25.31
N ALA A 32 11.23 -6.57 -25.12
CA ALA A 32 11.23 -5.88 -23.85
C ALA A 32 9.78 -5.48 -23.55
N GLN A 33 9.10 -6.19 -22.66
CA GLN A 33 7.86 -5.71 -22.07
C GLN A 33 7.99 -5.83 -20.55
N SER A 34 8.35 -4.70 -19.95
CA SER A 34 8.25 -4.46 -18.53
C SER A 34 6.92 -4.96 -17.97
N GLY A 35 6.99 -5.69 -16.86
CA GLY A 35 5.91 -5.77 -15.89
C GLY A 35 4.82 -6.79 -16.17
N ASP A 36 5.09 -8.07 -15.91
CA ASP A 36 4.07 -8.94 -15.32
C ASP A 36 4.70 -9.92 -14.31
N LEU A 37 5.02 -9.38 -13.14
CA LEU A 37 5.33 -10.15 -11.93
C LEU A 37 4.08 -10.84 -11.34
N ARG A 38 2.91 -10.76 -11.99
CA ARG A 38 1.67 -11.40 -11.50
C ARG A 38 1.44 -12.79 -12.07
N ALA A 39 2.00 -13.11 -13.25
CA ALA A 39 1.84 -14.42 -13.85
C ALA A 39 2.64 -15.54 -13.16
N GLN A 40 3.76 -15.25 -12.49
CA GLN A 40 4.57 -16.30 -11.84
C GLN A 40 3.99 -16.83 -10.52
N ASP A 41 3.02 -16.16 -9.91
CA ASP A 41 2.40 -16.62 -8.64
C ASP A 41 1.30 -17.67 -8.86
N GLN A 42 0.85 -17.90 -10.10
CA GLN A 42 -0.34 -18.69 -10.41
C GLN A 42 -0.06 -20.17 -10.75
N ASN A 43 1.20 -20.62 -10.84
CA ASN A 43 1.49 -21.99 -11.33
C ASN A 43 2.47 -22.79 -10.46
N ASN A 44 2.11 -23.05 -9.19
CA ASN A 44 2.35 -24.34 -8.54
C ASN A 44 1.41 -24.53 -7.31
N LYS A 45 0.66 -25.65 -7.28
CA LYS A 45 -0.36 -26.08 -6.28
C LYS A 45 0.14 -26.20 -4.81
N PRO A 46 -0.74 -26.44 -3.78
CA PRO A 46 -2.16 -26.12 -3.60
C PRO A 46 -2.51 -25.40 -2.25
N ALA A 47 -3.59 -24.63 -2.26
CA ALA A 47 -4.54 -24.34 -1.16
C ALA A 47 -4.04 -24.01 0.28
N THR A 48 -3.87 -22.71 0.57
CA THR A 48 -4.23 -22.09 1.88
C THR A 48 -4.51 -20.57 1.77
N ASN A 49 -5.18 -20.10 0.71
CA ASN A 49 -5.85 -18.79 0.74
C ASN A 49 -7.20 -18.87 0.01
N ALA A 50 -8.12 -19.65 0.59
CA ALA A 50 -9.50 -19.76 0.13
C ALA A 50 -10.36 -18.55 0.57
N ASN A 51 -9.88 -17.32 0.33
CA ASN A 51 -10.65 -16.11 0.63
C ASN A 51 -10.24 -14.89 -0.21
N GLN A 52 -9.79 -15.09 -1.46
CA GLN A 52 -9.76 -14.01 -2.43
C GLN A 52 -10.82 -14.29 -3.49
N PRO A 53 -11.96 -13.56 -3.52
CA PRO A 53 -12.94 -13.74 -4.57
C PRO A 53 -12.28 -13.45 -5.92
N ALA A 54 -12.55 -14.28 -6.93
CA ALA A 54 -12.15 -14.01 -8.30
C ALA A 54 -12.76 -12.66 -8.71
N GLN A 55 -11.93 -11.61 -8.73
CA GLN A 55 -12.37 -10.24 -8.98
C GLN A 55 -12.74 -10.10 -10.46
N ALA A 56 -13.95 -9.61 -10.73
CA ALA A 56 -14.37 -9.26 -12.08
C ALA A 56 -13.44 -8.15 -12.62
N PRO A 57 -13.23 -8.06 -13.95
CA PRO A 57 -12.31 -7.09 -14.54
C PRO A 57 -12.62 -5.62 -14.16
N ALA A 58 -13.89 -5.29 -13.89
CA ALA A 58 -14.30 -3.98 -13.39
C ALA A 58 -13.81 -3.69 -11.95
N ASP A 59 -13.81 -4.71 -11.08
CA ASP A 59 -13.33 -4.58 -9.70
C ASP A 59 -11.81 -4.43 -9.63
N ALA A 60 -11.08 -5.09 -10.53
CA ALA A 60 -9.63 -4.96 -10.64
C ALA A 60 -9.20 -3.55 -11.07
N LEU A 61 -9.95 -2.92 -12.00
CA LEU A 61 -9.70 -1.53 -12.40
C LEU A 61 -9.96 -0.56 -11.25
N LYS A 62 -11.05 -0.76 -10.52
CA LYS A 62 -11.41 0.08 -9.36
C LYS A 62 -10.40 -0.06 -8.22
N GLU A 63 -9.88 -1.26 -8.00
CA GLU A 63 -8.79 -1.50 -7.04
C GLU A 63 -7.49 -0.82 -7.47
N SER A 64 -7.15 -0.88 -8.77
CA SER A 64 -5.95 -0.25 -9.30
C SER A 64 -6.00 1.27 -9.19
N GLN A 65 -7.18 1.86 -9.43
CA GLN A 65 -7.43 3.28 -9.19
C GLN A 65 -7.28 3.62 -7.70
N ARG A 66 -7.92 2.86 -6.80
CA ARG A 66 -7.77 3.04 -5.36
C ARG A 66 -6.31 3.00 -4.91
N LYS A 67 -5.51 2.06 -5.43
CA LYS A 67 -4.06 2.00 -5.12
C LYS A 67 -3.30 3.21 -5.61
N THR A 68 -3.66 3.72 -6.78
CA THR A 68 -3.06 4.95 -7.32
C THR A 68 -3.40 6.14 -6.43
N ASP A 69 -4.65 6.27 -6.00
CA ASP A 69 -5.10 7.32 -5.09
C ASP A 69 -4.39 7.23 -3.73
N GLU A 70 -4.26 6.02 -3.16
CA GLU A 70 -3.50 5.77 -1.93
C GLU A 70 -2.02 6.22 -2.06
N PHE A 71 -1.40 6.11 -3.23
CA PHE A 71 -0.03 6.61 -3.43
C PHE A 71 0.02 8.13 -3.51
N VAL A 72 -0.96 8.76 -4.17
CA VAL A 72 -1.05 10.23 -4.24
C VAL A 72 -1.27 10.81 -2.85
N GLU A 73 -2.16 10.20 -2.05
CA GLU A 73 -2.39 10.59 -0.65
C GLU A 73 -1.10 10.48 0.17
N ALA A 74 -0.38 9.36 0.04
CA ALA A 74 0.89 9.18 0.75
C ALA A 74 1.96 10.17 0.36
N ALA A 75 2.09 10.48 -0.94
CA ALA A 75 3.03 11.47 -1.43
C ALA A 75 2.70 12.88 -0.92
N GLN A 76 1.42 13.21 -0.75
CA GLN A 76 0.98 14.51 -0.23
C GLN A 76 1.11 14.62 1.29
N ALA A 77 0.80 13.55 2.02
CA ALA A 77 0.77 13.57 3.48
C ALA A 77 2.16 13.40 4.12
N ILE A 78 3.10 12.75 3.42
CA ILE A 78 4.43 12.43 3.95
C ILE A 78 5.48 13.34 3.31
N ASN A 79 6.07 14.23 4.11
CA ASN A 79 7.22 15.02 3.70
C ASN A 79 8.50 14.18 3.81
N GLY A 80 8.94 13.58 2.70
CA GLY A 80 10.20 12.83 2.63
C GLY A 80 10.12 11.56 1.79
N PRO A 81 11.21 10.78 1.68
CA PRO A 81 11.30 9.62 0.79
C PRO A 81 10.28 8.51 1.10
N ALA A 82 9.74 8.45 2.33
CA ALA A 82 8.66 7.51 2.68
C ALA A 82 7.34 7.74 1.89
N GLY A 83 7.13 8.94 1.33
CA GLY A 83 5.97 9.26 0.50
C GLY A 83 6.13 8.85 -0.97
N ASN A 84 7.33 8.45 -1.41
CA ASN A 84 7.52 8.00 -2.78
C ASN A 84 6.74 6.71 -3.06
N PRO A 85 6.21 6.51 -4.28
CA PRO A 85 5.32 5.40 -4.60
C PRO A 85 5.99 4.03 -4.39
N GLU A 86 7.28 3.88 -4.69
CA GLU A 86 8.04 2.65 -4.45
C GLU A 86 8.18 2.34 -2.96
N CYS A 87 8.42 3.37 -2.13
CA CYS A 87 8.56 3.22 -0.69
C CYS A 87 7.22 2.90 -0.04
N VAL A 88 6.13 3.54 -0.48
CA VAL A 88 4.78 3.23 0.00
C VAL A 88 4.37 1.82 -0.40
N TRP A 89 4.61 1.42 -1.65
CA TRP A 89 4.23 0.10 -2.16
C TRP A 89 4.99 -1.04 -1.47
N LEU A 90 6.32 -0.97 -1.44
CA LEU A 90 7.15 -1.98 -0.78
C LEU A 90 6.97 -1.96 0.73
N GLY A 91 7.00 -0.78 1.34
CA GLY A 91 6.98 -0.65 2.78
C GLY A 91 5.68 -1.15 3.40
N ARG A 92 4.53 -0.83 2.80
CA ARG A 92 3.24 -1.40 3.24
C ARG A 92 3.21 -2.92 3.11
N ARG A 93 3.80 -3.48 2.04
CA ARG A 93 3.89 -4.94 1.88
C ARG A 93 4.73 -5.59 2.98
N VAL A 94 5.89 -5.01 3.32
CA VAL A 94 6.74 -5.46 4.44
C VAL A 94 5.95 -5.45 5.76
N VAL A 95 5.22 -4.38 6.06
CA VAL A 95 4.40 -4.25 7.28
C VAL A 95 3.27 -5.29 7.33
N VAL A 96 2.60 -5.56 6.21
CA VAL A 96 1.57 -6.62 6.11
C VAL A 96 2.16 -8.01 6.38
N LEU A 97 3.34 -8.31 5.81
CA LEU A 97 4.00 -9.60 5.99
C LEU A 97 4.45 -9.80 7.44
N MET A 98 5.04 -8.77 8.07
CA MET A 98 5.41 -8.81 9.49
C MET A 98 4.19 -9.02 10.39
N TRP A 99 3.05 -8.38 10.10
CA TRP A 99 1.82 -8.57 10.88
C TRP A 99 1.28 -10.00 10.79
N ARG A 100 1.51 -10.67 9.66
CA ARG A 100 1.09 -12.06 9.42
C ARG A 100 2.14 -13.08 9.86
N ASP A 101 3.19 -12.64 10.54
CA ASP A 101 4.33 -13.46 10.98
C ASP A 101 5.14 -14.13 9.83
N ASP A 102 5.07 -13.61 8.60
CA ASP A 102 5.85 -14.09 7.44
C ASP A 102 7.16 -13.29 7.31
N LEU A 103 8.07 -13.53 8.27
CA LEU A 103 9.31 -12.75 8.40
C LEU A 103 10.32 -13.04 7.29
N ASP A 104 10.43 -14.29 6.83
CA ASP A 104 11.35 -14.67 5.75
C ASP A 104 11.03 -13.92 4.45
N THR A 105 9.74 -13.81 4.12
CA THR A 105 9.31 -13.04 2.95
C THR A 105 9.44 -11.54 3.20
N ALA A 106 9.14 -11.06 4.42
CA ALA A 106 9.28 -9.65 4.78
C ALA A 106 10.73 -9.17 4.60
N PHE A 107 11.74 -9.96 5.01
CA PHE A 107 13.14 -9.58 4.89
C PHE A 107 13.61 -9.44 3.43
N ARG A 108 13.12 -10.29 2.52
CA ARG A 108 13.42 -10.14 1.08
C ARG A 108 12.88 -8.83 0.50
N HIS A 109 11.70 -8.41 0.94
CA HIS A 109 11.12 -7.14 0.51
C HIS A 109 11.80 -5.94 1.20
N LEU A 110 12.31 -6.12 2.41
CA LEU A 110 13.07 -5.09 3.13
C LEU A 110 14.44 -4.82 2.48
N ASP A 111 15.14 -5.85 2.00
CA ASP A 111 16.38 -5.63 1.22
C ASP A 111 16.11 -4.82 -0.05
N LEU A 112 15.02 -5.14 -0.76
CA LEU A 112 14.61 -4.35 -1.93
C LEU A 112 14.22 -2.90 -1.54
N TYR A 113 13.52 -2.72 -0.43
CA TYR A 113 13.16 -1.40 0.10
C TYR A 113 14.40 -0.54 0.40
N ASP A 114 15.44 -1.12 0.99
CA ASP A 114 16.72 -0.45 1.27
C ASP A 114 17.46 -0.09 -0.02
N ARG A 115 17.43 -0.96 -1.05
CA ARG A 115 18.02 -0.68 -2.37
C ARG A 115 17.40 0.55 -3.06
N PHE A 116 16.14 0.85 -2.82
CA PHE A 116 15.48 2.06 -3.32
C PHE A 116 15.83 3.33 -2.51
N GLY A 117 16.60 3.21 -1.42
CA GLY A 117 16.91 4.33 -0.54
C GLY A 117 15.74 4.75 0.35
N CYS A 118 14.75 3.88 0.53
CA CYS A 118 13.59 4.17 1.34
C CYS A 118 13.92 4.11 2.85
N PRO A 119 13.28 4.94 3.70
CA PRO A 119 13.66 5.06 5.10
C PRO A 119 13.16 3.90 5.97
N THR A 120 14.05 2.99 6.38
CA THR A 120 13.71 1.82 7.23
C THR A 120 13.11 2.20 8.59
N GLY A 121 13.44 3.39 9.11
CA GLY A 121 12.80 3.94 10.32
C GLY A 121 11.28 4.10 10.18
N HIS A 122 10.78 4.38 8.98
CA HIS A 122 9.34 4.53 8.71
C HIS A 122 8.59 3.19 8.79
N ILE A 123 9.24 2.09 8.40
CA ILE A 123 8.72 0.72 8.55
C ILE A 123 8.48 0.41 10.02
N GLN A 124 9.46 0.71 10.87
CA GLN A 124 9.38 0.47 12.31
C GLN A 124 8.27 1.31 12.94
N ALA A 125 8.16 2.59 12.58
CA ALA A 125 7.14 3.48 13.11
C ALA A 125 5.72 3.02 12.69
N SER A 126 5.56 2.65 11.42
CA SER A 126 4.29 2.13 10.88
C SER A 126 3.87 0.81 11.55
N PHE A 127 4.81 -0.11 11.75
CA PHE A 127 4.52 -1.37 12.44
C PHE A 127 4.16 -1.15 13.91
N ARG A 128 4.83 -0.22 14.61
CA ARG A 128 4.47 0.17 15.99
C ARG A 128 3.05 0.73 16.07
N CYS A 129 2.63 1.56 15.11
CA CYS A 129 1.25 2.02 15.01
C CYS A 129 0.28 0.84 14.87
N LEU A 130 0.60 -0.13 13.99
CA LEU A 130 -0.24 -1.29 13.75
C LEU A 130 -0.39 -2.15 15.01
N VAL A 131 0.70 -2.46 15.72
CA VAL A 131 0.67 -3.21 16.98
C VAL A 131 -0.15 -2.51 18.05
N ARG A 132 -0.02 -1.18 18.17
CA ARG A 132 -0.79 -0.40 19.15
C ARG A 132 -2.29 -0.37 18.84
N SER A 133 -2.68 -0.47 17.56
CA SER A 133 -4.08 -0.49 17.14
C SER A 133 -4.83 -1.79 17.51
N GLY A 134 -4.11 -2.85 17.88
CA GLY A 134 -4.71 -4.11 18.32
C GLY A 134 -5.22 -5.01 17.18
N PRO A 135 -5.96 -6.09 17.52
CA PRO A 135 -6.35 -7.12 16.57
C PRO A 135 -7.22 -6.58 15.43
N ILE A 136 -7.10 -7.23 14.27
CA ILE A 136 -7.80 -6.87 13.04
C ILE A 136 -8.79 -7.98 12.73
N ASP A 137 -10.07 -7.63 12.64
CA ASP A 137 -11.09 -8.58 12.23
C ASP A 137 -10.97 -8.83 10.70
N PRO A 138 -10.75 -10.08 10.27
CA PRO A 138 -10.61 -10.42 8.86
C PRO A 138 -11.91 -10.27 8.05
N LYS A 139 -13.05 -10.02 8.70
CA LYS A 139 -14.38 -9.94 8.05
C LYS A 139 -14.78 -8.51 7.68
N VAL A 140 -14.04 -7.49 8.11
CA VAL A 140 -14.37 -6.08 7.83
C VAL A 140 -13.69 -5.64 6.52
N PRO A 141 -14.41 -4.93 5.62
CA PRO A 141 -13.85 -4.49 4.34
C PRO A 141 -12.65 -3.52 4.48
N GLU A 142 -12.59 -2.73 5.56
CA GLU A 142 -11.36 -2.02 5.98
C GLU A 142 -10.42 -3.00 6.70
N GLY A 143 -9.91 -3.96 5.93
CA GLY A 143 -9.02 -5.01 6.41
C GLY A 143 -7.60 -4.51 6.69
N LEU A 144 -6.70 -5.45 6.96
CA LEU A 144 -5.29 -5.20 7.28
C LEU A 144 -4.62 -4.16 6.38
N SER A 145 -4.83 -4.22 5.07
CA SER A 145 -4.21 -3.32 4.09
C SER A 145 -4.61 -1.84 4.25
N GLY A 146 -5.86 -1.57 4.65
CA GLY A 146 -6.36 -0.21 4.92
C GLY A 146 -5.76 0.34 6.21
N ARG A 147 -5.72 -0.48 7.27
CA ARG A 147 -5.08 -0.10 8.53
C ARG A 147 -3.58 0.15 8.39
N VAL A 148 -2.89 -0.69 7.61
CA VAL A 148 -1.47 -0.49 7.28
C VAL A 148 -1.28 0.82 6.51
N HIS A 149 -2.19 1.18 5.61
CA HIS A 149 -2.14 2.48 4.93
C HIS A 149 -2.25 3.63 5.92
N ALA A 150 -3.26 3.63 6.77
CA ALA A 150 -3.47 4.67 7.77
C ALA A 150 -2.24 4.83 8.71
N CYS A 151 -1.67 3.72 9.16
CA CYS A 151 -0.43 3.73 9.95
C CYS A 151 0.81 4.15 9.16
N TRP A 152 0.83 3.98 7.84
CA TRP A 152 1.90 4.47 6.98
C TRP A 152 1.85 5.99 6.85
N ILE A 153 0.66 6.55 6.64
CA ILE A 153 0.44 8.00 6.54
C ILE A 153 0.73 8.70 7.87
N ASN A 154 0.24 8.12 8.97
CA ASN A 154 0.41 8.67 10.31
C ASN A 154 0.93 7.61 11.30
N PRO A 155 2.25 7.34 11.33
CA PRO A 155 2.82 6.31 12.20
C PRO A 155 2.78 6.66 13.69
N ASN A 156 2.44 7.90 14.04
CA ASN A 156 2.27 8.35 15.42
C ASN A 156 0.81 8.35 15.87
N ALA A 157 -0.12 7.87 15.03
CA ALA A 157 -1.53 7.79 15.36
C ALA A 157 -1.72 7.06 16.69
N GLN A 158 -2.37 7.74 17.64
CA GLN A 158 -2.84 7.12 18.86
C GLN A 158 -4.15 6.39 18.56
N PRO A 159 -4.39 5.19 19.13
CA PRO A 159 -5.71 4.59 19.09
C PRO A 159 -6.69 5.63 19.64
N GLN A 160 -7.63 6.08 18.81
CA GLN A 160 -8.73 6.87 19.34
C GLN A 160 -9.43 5.97 20.36
N PRO A 161 -9.55 6.41 21.63
CA PRO A 161 -10.45 5.72 22.55
C PRO A 161 -11.79 5.65 21.84
N ALA A 162 -12.35 4.45 21.68
CA ALA A 162 -13.74 4.34 21.28
C ALA A 162 -14.51 5.25 22.21
N ALA A 163 -15.07 6.35 21.68
CA ALA A 163 -15.86 7.27 22.46
C ALA A 163 -16.92 6.39 23.14
N ALA A 164 -16.80 6.22 24.46
CA ALA A 164 -17.85 5.63 25.25
C ALA A 164 -19.11 6.37 24.83
N ALA A 165 -20.08 5.65 24.24
CA ALA A 165 -21.33 6.23 23.83
C ALA A 165 -21.89 6.97 25.04
N ALA A 166 -21.76 8.30 25.03
CA ALA A 166 -22.43 9.14 25.99
C ALA A 166 -23.93 8.83 25.81
N PRO A 167 -24.67 8.49 26.87
CA PRO A 167 -26.10 8.25 26.73
C PRO A 167 -26.73 9.49 26.08
N ALA A 168 -27.44 9.27 24.98
CA ALA A 168 -28.15 10.31 24.27
C ALA A 168 -29.15 10.98 25.21
N THR A 169 -28.87 12.21 25.63
CA THR A 169 -29.90 13.09 26.18
C THR A 169 -30.80 13.57 25.05
N PRO A 170 -32.13 13.49 25.17
CA PRO A 170 -33.04 13.90 24.10
C PRO A 170 -32.95 15.40 23.85
N SER A 171 -32.90 15.73 22.55
CA SER A 171 -33.14 17.00 21.89
C SER A 171 -33.66 18.17 22.74
N GLY A 172 -32.79 19.17 22.95
CA GLY A 172 -33.15 20.54 23.29
C GLY A 172 -32.53 21.51 22.28
N LYS A 173 -33.38 22.32 21.65
CA LYS A 173 -33.20 23.49 20.75
C LYS A 173 -31.76 24.05 20.56
N PRO A 174 -31.38 24.53 19.36
CA PRO A 174 -30.02 25.03 19.10
C PRO A 174 -29.74 26.30 19.91
N ALA A 175 -28.77 26.23 20.82
CA ALA A 175 -28.17 27.42 21.42
C ALA A 175 -27.02 27.91 20.52
N ALA A 176 -26.93 29.23 20.43
CA ALA A 176 -26.18 29.98 19.43
C ALA A 176 -24.66 29.71 19.45
N ASN A 177 -24.09 29.88 18.25
CA ASN A 177 -22.69 29.92 17.87
C ASN A 177 -21.78 30.63 18.91
N PRO A 178 -20.68 30.01 19.40
CA PRO A 178 -19.65 30.75 20.11
C PRO A 178 -18.86 31.59 19.10
N GLN A 179 -19.06 32.90 19.18
CA GLN A 179 -18.25 33.89 18.48
C GLN A 179 -16.77 33.76 18.89
N PRO A 180 -15.80 33.81 17.95
CA PRO A 180 -14.39 33.82 18.29
C PRO A 180 -14.04 35.05 19.14
N ALA A 181 -13.35 34.82 20.26
CA ALA A 181 -12.79 35.88 21.09
C ALA A 181 -11.72 36.65 20.30
N ALA A 182 -11.81 37.98 20.32
CA ALA A 182 -10.80 38.87 19.76
C ALA A 182 -9.47 38.77 20.53
N PRO A 183 -8.31 38.92 19.87
CA PRO A 183 -7.01 38.97 20.56
C PRO A 183 -6.87 40.29 21.34
N ALA A 184 -6.52 40.18 22.62
CA ALA A 184 -6.16 41.33 23.46
C ALA A 184 -4.86 41.98 22.96
N THR A 185 -4.88 43.31 22.83
CA THR A 185 -3.71 44.15 22.55
C THR A 185 -2.77 44.19 23.77
N PRO A 186 -1.43 44.13 23.59
CA PRO A 186 -0.50 44.37 24.68
C PRO A 186 -0.45 45.86 25.05
N ALA A 187 -0.51 46.15 26.36
CA ALA A 187 -0.31 47.47 26.92
C ALA A 187 1.17 47.93 26.82
N PRO A 188 1.44 49.24 26.63
CA PRO A 188 2.80 49.77 26.48
C PRO A 188 3.56 49.83 27.82
N ALA A 189 4.87 49.55 27.75
CA ALA A 189 5.81 49.61 28.85
C ALA A 189 6.01 51.05 29.39
N PRO A 190 6.02 51.28 30.71
CA PRO A 190 6.46 52.55 31.27
C PRO A 190 7.98 52.60 31.48
N GLY A 191 8.62 53.53 30.75
CA GLY A 191 9.51 54.57 31.29
C GLY A 191 10.72 54.17 32.13
N GLN A 192 11.91 54.37 31.55
CA GLN A 192 13.23 54.42 32.20
C GLN A 192 13.28 55.38 33.40
N ALA A 193 14.01 54.98 34.45
CA ALA A 193 14.55 55.87 35.48
C ALA A 193 16.09 55.74 35.53
N PRO A 194 16.82 56.84 35.81
CA PRO A 194 18.26 56.96 35.52
C PRO A 194 19.19 56.38 36.60
N SER A 195 20.39 55.97 36.15
CA SER A 195 21.52 55.48 36.95
C SER A 195 22.08 56.52 37.94
N PRO A 196 22.53 56.10 39.14
CA PRO A 196 23.48 56.86 39.93
C PRO A 196 24.94 56.47 39.65
N ALA A 197 25.81 57.49 39.68
CA ALA A 197 27.26 57.46 39.46
C ALA A 197 28.05 56.81 40.63
N PRO A 198 29.36 56.49 40.46
CA PRO A 198 30.13 55.73 41.44
C PRO A 198 30.72 56.63 42.54
N ALA A 199 30.78 56.12 43.77
CA ALA A 199 31.53 56.72 44.86
C ALA A 199 32.91 56.03 45.01
N LYS A 200 33.92 56.85 45.30
CA LYS A 200 35.32 56.50 45.59
C LYS A 200 35.48 55.60 46.80
#